data_AF-A0A9D5YCS5-F1
#
_entry.id   AF-A0A9D5YCS5-F1
#
_cell.length_a   1.000
_cell.length_b   1.000
_cell.length_c   1.000
_cell.angle_alpha   90.00
_cell.angle_beta   90.00
_cell.angle_gamma   90.00
#
_symmetry.space_group_name_H-M   'P 1'
#
loop_
_entity.id
_entity.type
_entity.pdbx_description
1 polymer ?
#
loop_
_entity_poly.entity_id
_entity_poly.type
_entity_poly.pdbx_seq_one_letter_code
_entity_poly.pdbx_strand_id
1 'polypeptide(L)'
;MKQEERTRKLLIMHYQKYPQLQIQDLFKYLHQSSFGCEHMVSSLKTSIEYIRNEIQEQTFYDDTLIDVLDGEYSRVHLAYISQGLSVETLGKLFFSSAKKEKNGRTNLEKKLKVAKELIHENILPFHMKEFEKAMKEWQVDGYPAKHHSDVFRATYNPAYRVIANKYVKFLPTFATIDKMLQNGSQKIVIESDSTNDKTLSEILEEFYDCKRFHIEYSSSSLNEKQQNKQEVIIEFI
;
A
#
# COMPACT_ATOMS: atom_id res chain seq x y z
N MET A 1 1.42 -0.44 20.91
CA MET A 1 0.16 0.33 20.82
C MET A 1 -0.98 -0.67 20.66
N LYS A 2 -2.04 -0.57 21.46
CA LYS A 2 -3.24 -1.43 21.29
C LYS A 2 -3.91 -1.10 19.95
N GLN A 3 -4.54 -2.08 19.29
CA GLN A 3 -5.13 -1.90 17.96
C GLN A 3 -6.11 -0.71 17.91
N GLU A 4 -6.95 -0.56 18.92
CA GLU A 4 -7.93 0.54 19.02
C GLU A 4 -7.26 1.92 19.09
N GLU A 5 -6.18 2.07 19.86
CA GLU A 5 -5.42 3.31 19.96
C GLU A 5 -4.77 3.69 18.62
N ARG A 6 -4.26 2.68 17.89
CA ARG A 6 -3.75 2.85 16.52
C ARG A 6 -4.86 3.34 15.58
N THR A 7 -5.99 2.64 15.56
CA THR A 7 -7.15 2.99 14.73
C THR A 7 -7.59 4.41 15.00
N ARG A 8 -7.74 4.77 16.29
CA ARG A 8 -8.18 6.08 16.73
C ARG A 8 -7.25 7.18 16.23
N LYS A 9 -5.94 7.02 16.43
CA LYS A 9 -4.92 7.97 15.94
C LYS A 9 -5.00 8.14 14.43
N LEU A 10 -5.07 7.05 13.67
CA LEU A 10 -5.06 7.10 12.22
C LEU A 10 -6.36 7.68 11.64
N LEU A 11 -7.52 7.44 12.27
CA LEU A 11 -8.78 8.07 11.86
C LEU A 11 -8.77 9.59 12.08
N ILE A 12 -8.22 10.04 13.22
CA ILE A 12 -8.05 11.47 13.50
C ILE A 12 -7.11 12.10 12.46
N MET A 13 -5.95 11.48 12.21
CA MET A 13 -5.01 11.96 11.18
C MET A 13 -5.64 11.99 9.79
N HIS A 14 -6.45 10.98 9.43
CA HIS A 14 -7.14 10.93 8.15
C HIS A 14 -8.14 12.08 8.01
N TYR A 15 -8.92 12.37 9.06
CA TYR A 15 -9.84 13.51 9.05
C TYR A 15 -9.10 14.86 9.02
N GLN A 16 -8.00 15.01 9.76
CA GLN A 16 -7.18 16.22 9.71
C GLN A 16 -6.59 16.46 8.31
N LYS A 17 -6.17 15.39 7.62
CA LYS A 17 -5.68 15.49 6.23
C LYS A 17 -6.82 15.81 5.25
N TYR A 18 -8.00 15.23 5.45
CA TYR A 18 -9.14 15.36 4.55
C TYR A 18 -10.38 15.91 5.27
N PRO A 19 -10.40 17.18 5.70
CA PRO A 19 -11.48 17.75 6.51
C PRO A 19 -12.86 17.78 5.82
N GLN A 20 -12.92 17.68 4.49
CA GLN A 20 -14.17 17.62 3.72
C GLN A 20 -14.62 16.18 3.41
N LEU A 21 -13.99 15.17 4.02
CA LEU A 21 -14.40 13.77 3.81
C LEU A 21 -15.82 13.53 4.34
N GLN A 22 -16.61 12.75 3.59
CA GLN A 22 -17.96 12.35 4.00
C GLN A 22 -17.94 10.95 4.65
N ILE A 23 -19.07 10.53 5.24
CA ILE A 23 -19.22 9.19 5.84
C ILE A 23 -18.82 8.07 4.86
N GLN A 24 -19.13 8.24 3.57
CA GLN A 24 -18.74 7.32 2.50
C GLN A 24 -17.21 7.19 2.36
N ASP A 25 -16.46 8.28 2.49
CA ASP A 25 -15.00 8.30 2.39
C ASP A 25 -14.36 7.65 3.62
N LEU A 26 -14.94 7.87 4.80
CA LEU A 26 -14.56 7.16 6.02
C LEU A 26 -14.79 5.65 5.88
N PHE A 27 -15.93 5.22 5.34
CA PHE A 27 -16.19 3.81 5.04
C PHE A 27 -15.20 3.25 4.03
N LYS A 28 -14.86 3.99 2.98
CA LYS A 28 -13.82 3.60 2.03
C LYS A 28 -12.46 3.42 2.70
N TYR A 29 -12.06 4.35 3.57
CA TYR A 29 -10.83 4.24 4.36
C TYR A 29 -10.82 2.97 5.21
N LEU A 30 -11.88 2.75 5.99
CA LEU A 30 -12.02 1.60 6.86
C LEU A 30 -12.04 0.27 6.10
N HIS A 31 -12.72 0.24 4.94
CA HIS A 31 -12.74 -0.91 4.05
C HIS A 31 -11.33 -1.21 3.52
N GLN A 32 -10.65 -0.24 2.89
CA GLN A 32 -9.31 -0.43 2.34
C GLN A 32 -8.31 -0.85 3.43
N SER A 33 -8.42 -0.30 4.64
CA SER A 33 -7.56 -0.67 5.76
C SER A 33 -7.78 -2.11 6.27
N SER A 34 -8.95 -2.69 5.99
CA SER A 34 -9.36 -4.02 6.50
C SER A 34 -9.32 -5.11 5.44
N PHE A 35 -9.52 -4.75 4.17
CA PHE A 35 -9.58 -5.68 3.05
C PHE A 35 -8.47 -5.47 2.01
N GLY A 36 -7.73 -4.36 2.07
CA GLY A 36 -6.69 -4.04 1.10
C GLY A 36 -7.21 -3.55 -0.24
N CYS A 37 -6.50 -3.94 -1.30
CA CYS A 37 -6.84 -3.65 -2.69
C CYS A 37 -8.04 -4.50 -3.15
N GLU A 38 -8.93 -3.92 -3.95
CA GLU A 38 -10.02 -4.67 -4.58
C GLU A 38 -9.50 -5.78 -5.50
N HIS A 39 -10.27 -6.86 -5.58
CA HIS A 39 -10.02 -7.99 -6.49
C HIS A 39 -10.42 -7.72 -7.95
N MET A 40 -10.87 -6.50 -8.27
CA MET A 40 -11.40 -6.12 -9.58
C MET A 40 -10.32 -5.81 -10.63
N VAL A 41 -9.07 -6.26 -10.43
CA VAL A 41 -8.05 -6.18 -11.47
C VAL A 41 -8.22 -7.39 -12.40
N SER A 42 -8.94 -7.18 -13.51
CA SER A 42 -9.21 -8.22 -14.51
C SER A 42 -7.93 -8.79 -15.16
N SER A 43 -6.88 -7.97 -15.29
CA SER A 43 -5.54 -8.41 -15.66
C SER A 43 -4.48 -7.38 -15.26
N LEU A 44 -3.24 -7.84 -15.04
CA LEU A 44 -2.09 -6.98 -14.80
C LEU A 44 -1.90 -5.96 -15.91
N LYS A 45 -2.01 -6.38 -17.18
CA LYS A 45 -1.85 -5.50 -18.35
C LYS A 45 -2.85 -4.36 -18.33
N THR A 46 -4.13 -4.68 -18.12
CA THR A 46 -5.21 -3.70 -18.03
C THR A 46 -4.98 -2.73 -16.87
N SER A 47 -4.51 -3.21 -15.71
CA SER A 47 -4.18 -2.34 -14.58
C SER A 47 -3.06 -1.34 -14.90
N ILE A 48 -2.00 -1.78 -15.58
CA ILE A 48 -0.88 -0.93 -15.97
C ILE A 48 -1.37 0.14 -16.98
N GLU A 49 -2.18 -0.25 -17.96
CA GLU A 49 -2.76 0.69 -18.94
C GLU A 49 -3.64 1.75 -18.27
N TYR A 50 -4.51 1.36 -17.33
CA TYR A 50 -5.32 2.33 -16.58
C TYR A 50 -4.46 3.31 -15.77
N ILE A 51 -3.41 2.82 -15.08
CA ILE A 51 -2.50 3.70 -14.32
C ILE A 51 -1.79 4.66 -15.28
N ARG A 52 -1.34 4.19 -16.45
CA ARG A 52 -0.64 5.03 -17.43
C ARG A 52 -1.53 6.17 -17.93
N ASN A 53 -2.80 5.90 -18.23
CA ASN A 53 -3.75 6.92 -18.67
C ASN A 53 -4.05 7.92 -17.54
N GLU A 54 -4.28 7.44 -16.32
CA GLU A 54 -4.57 8.28 -15.15
C GLU A 54 -3.42 9.27 -14.86
N ILE A 55 -2.16 8.84 -15.02
CA ILE A 55 -0.99 9.71 -14.84
C ILE A 55 -0.93 10.82 -15.89
N GLN A 56 -1.29 10.55 -17.15
CA GLN A 56 -1.22 11.54 -18.23
C GLN A 56 -2.22 12.68 -18.05
N GLU A 57 -3.35 12.39 -17.41
CA GLU A 57 -4.45 13.33 -17.20
C GLU A 57 -4.31 14.13 -15.90
N GLN A 58 -3.27 13.86 -15.09
CA GLN A 58 -3.11 14.43 -13.77
C GLN A 58 -1.89 15.34 -13.64
N THR A 59 -2.09 16.40 -12.87
CA THR A 59 -1.03 17.24 -12.33
C THR A 59 -0.91 16.93 -10.84
N PHE A 60 0.28 16.51 -10.41
CA PHE A 60 0.54 16.14 -9.02
C PHE A 60 0.89 17.39 -8.22
N TYR A 61 0.10 17.69 -7.18
CA TYR A 61 0.27 18.88 -6.33
C TYR A 61 0.52 18.54 -4.85
N ASP A 62 0.47 17.27 -4.45
CA ASP A 62 0.64 16.83 -3.04
C ASP A 62 2.06 16.31 -2.79
N ASP A 63 2.68 16.79 -1.70
CA ASP A 63 3.98 16.33 -1.21
C ASP A 63 3.89 14.94 -0.54
N THR A 64 2.68 14.51 -0.15
CA THR A 64 2.47 13.25 0.55
C THR A 64 2.36 12.09 -0.44
N LEU A 65 3.47 11.40 -0.69
CA LEU A 65 3.49 10.30 -1.65
C LEU A 65 2.91 8.97 -1.12
N ILE A 66 2.79 8.82 0.21
CA ILE A 66 2.29 7.60 0.86
C ILE A 66 1.37 7.97 2.02
N ASP A 67 0.12 7.49 1.99
CA ASP A 67 -0.80 7.54 3.13
C ASP A 67 -0.93 6.16 3.77
N VAL A 68 -0.42 6.03 5.00
CA VAL A 68 -0.48 4.78 5.77
C VAL A 68 -1.92 4.51 6.21
N LEU A 69 -2.41 3.28 5.97
CA LEU A 69 -3.71 2.84 6.48
C LEU A 69 -3.58 2.10 7.81
N ASP A 70 -4.71 1.95 8.50
CA ASP A 70 -4.79 1.16 9.72
C ASP A 70 -4.76 -0.35 9.44
N GLY A 71 -3.57 -0.90 9.23
CA GLY A 71 -3.37 -2.33 8.98
C GLY A 71 -2.11 -2.62 8.17
N GLU A 72 -2.22 -3.59 7.27
CA GLU A 72 -1.14 -4.11 6.42
C GLU A 72 -1.07 -3.46 5.04
N TYR A 73 -1.74 -2.33 4.85
CA TYR A 73 -1.83 -1.63 3.57
C TYR A 73 -1.52 -0.15 3.72
N SER A 74 -1.08 0.47 2.64
CA SER A 74 -0.94 1.91 2.49
C SER A 74 -1.47 2.34 1.11
N ARG A 75 -1.86 3.60 0.98
CA ARG A 75 -2.16 4.22 -0.32
C ARG A 75 -0.87 4.84 -0.84
N VAL A 76 -0.37 4.33 -1.96
CA VAL A 76 0.77 4.91 -2.69
C VAL A 76 0.22 5.81 -3.78
N HIS A 77 0.50 7.10 -3.68
CA HIS A 77 0.02 8.09 -4.66
C HIS A 77 0.72 7.91 -5.99
N LEU A 78 0.00 8.15 -7.09
CA LEU A 78 0.56 8.02 -8.45
C LEU A 78 1.73 8.99 -8.68
N ALA A 79 1.75 10.11 -7.95
CA ALA A 79 2.88 11.03 -7.89
C ALA A 79 4.22 10.36 -7.52
N TYR A 80 4.21 9.18 -6.88
CA TYR A 80 5.41 8.43 -6.53
C TYR A 80 6.27 8.08 -7.74
N ILE A 81 5.71 8.03 -8.96
CA ILE A 81 6.50 7.84 -10.19
C ILE A 81 7.58 8.90 -10.39
N SER A 82 7.40 10.10 -9.82
CA SER A 82 8.40 11.17 -9.83
C SER A 82 9.70 10.78 -9.10
N GLN A 83 9.61 9.82 -8.18
CA GLN A 83 10.76 9.24 -7.50
C GLN A 83 11.53 8.24 -8.37
N GLY A 84 11.03 7.95 -9.58
CA GLY A 84 11.59 7.04 -10.59
C GLY A 84 11.04 5.62 -10.54
N LEU A 85 9.98 5.37 -9.79
CA LEU A 85 9.24 4.13 -9.88
C LEU A 85 8.51 4.07 -11.23
N SER A 86 8.72 3.01 -11.99
CA SER A 86 8.02 2.77 -13.25
C SER A 86 6.54 2.46 -13.03
N VAL A 87 5.72 2.76 -14.04
CA VAL A 87 4.29 2.44 -14.03
C VAL A 87 4.07 0.93 -13.99
N GLU A 88 4.96 0.18 -14.65
CA GLU A 88 4.99 -1.26 -14.71
C GLU A 88 5.20 -1.86 -13.32
N THR A 89 6.22 -1.40 -12.59
CA THR A 89 6.50 -1.86 -11.22
C THR A 89 5.35 -1.48 -10.29
N LEU A 90 4.85 -0.24 -10.33
CA LEU A 90 3.69 0.18 -9.53
C LEU A 90 2.45 -0.70 -9.81
N GLY A 91 2.16 -0.99 -11.08
CA GLY A 91 1.05 -1.84 -11.49
C GLY A 91 1.21 -3.28 -11.00
N LYS A 92 2.41 -3.85 -11.06
CA LYS A 92 2.68 -5.18 -10.51
C LYS A 92 2.52 -5.21 -8.99
N LEU A 93 3.05 -4.21 -8.26
CA LEU A 93 2.90 -4.13 -6.80
C LEU A 93 1.44 -4.03 -6.38
N PHE A 94 0.65 -3.24 -7.13
CA PHE A 94 -0.79 -3.12 -6.91
C PHE A 94 -1.52 -4.44 -7.15
N PHE A 95 -1.23 -5.09 -8.28
CA PHE A 95 -1.80 -6.40 -8.61
C PHE A 95 -1.46 -7.48 -7.57
N SER A 96 -0.19 -7.59 -7.18
CA SER A 96 0.26 -8.54 -6.15
C SER A 96 -0.26 -8.24 -4.74
N SER A 97 -0.77 -7.02 -4.51
CA SER A 97 -1.41 -6.60 -3.26
C SER A 97 -2.90 -6.96 -3.20
N ALA A 98 -3.52 -7.39 -4.31
CA ALA A 98 -4.90 -7.85 -4.32
C ALA A 98 -5.01 -9.24 -3.69
N LYS A 99 -5.23 -9.30 -2.37
CA LYS A 99 -5.40 -10.55 -1.61
C LYS A 99 -6.64 -10.52 -0.75
N LYS A 100 -7.28 -11.68 -0.60
CA LYS A 100 -8.48 -11.83 0.22
C LYS A 100 -8.07 -11.90 1.69
N GLU A 101 -8.41 -10.87 2.44
CA GLU A 101 -8.17 -10.82 3.89
C GLU A 101 -9.13 -11.75 4.65
N LYS A 102 -8.59 -12.81 5.26
CA LYS A 102 -9.39 -13.81 6.01
C LYS A 102 -10.17 -13.17 7.16
N ASN A 103 -9.58 -12.19 7.84
CA ASN A 103 -10.16 -11.52 9.01
C ASN A 103 -10.71 -10.10 8.70
N GLY A 104 -10.86 -9.74 7.42
CA GLY A 104 -11.19 -8.38 7.02
C GLY A 104 -12.50 -7.86 7.62
N ARG A 105 -13.55 -8.70 7.66
CA ARG A 105 -14.84 -8.33 8.26
C ARG A 105 -14.72 -8.03 9.76
N THR A 106 -14.12 -8.93 10.52
CA THR A 106 -13.92 -8.75 11.97
C THR A 106 -13.06 -7.51 12.26
N ASN A 107 -12.03 -7.26 11.45
CA ASN A 107 -11.21 -6.05 11.57
C ASN A 107 -12.01 -4.79 11.25
N LEU A 108 -12.83 -4.79 10.21
CA LEU A 108 -13.70 -3.67 9.86
C LEU A 108 -14.67 -3.35 11.00
N GLU A 109 -15.35 -4.36 11.54
CA GLU A 109 -16.33 -4.20 12.62
C GLU A 109 -15.70 -3.63 13.90
N LYS A 110 -14.46 -4.04 14.24
CA LYS A 110 -13.71 -3.43 15.35
C LYS A 110 -13.40 -1.96 15.09
N LYS A 111 -12.94 -1.61 13.90
CA LYS A 111 -12.60 -0.22 13.57
C LYS A 111 -13.83 0.69 13.47
N LEU A 112 -14.97 0.13 13.04
CA LEU A 112 -16.26 0.84 13.05
C LEU A 112 -16.69 1.21 14.48
N LYS A 113 -16.41 0.37 15.49
CA LYS A 113 -16.66 0.74 16.90
C LYS A 113 -15.84 1.95 17.32
N VAL A 114 -14.54 1.98 16.99
CA VAL A 114 -13.66 3.13 17.24
C VAL A 114 -14.16 4.39 16.52
N ALA A 115 -14.60 4.25 15.26
CA ALA A 115 -15.19 5.38 14.52
C ALA A 115 -16.45 5.92 15.21
N LYS A 116 -17.32 5.05 15.73
CA LYS A 116 -18.50 5.47 16.52
C LYS A 116 -18.10 6.20 17.79
N GLU A 117 -17.11 5.69 18.53
CA GLU A 117 -16.61 6.36 19.74
C GLU A 117 -16.11 7.77 19.43
N LEU A 118 -15.32 7.92 18.35
CA LEU A 118 -14.84 9.23 17.90
C LEU A 118 -15.95 10.19 17.50
N ILE A 119 -17.04 9.70 16.93
CA ILE A 119 -18.22 10.51 16.59
C ILE A 119 -18.97 10.90 17.88
N HIS A 120 -19.13 9.97 18.82
CA HIS A 120 -19.77 10.24 20.12
C HIS A 120 -19.01 11.31 20.92
N GLU A 121 -17.67 11.28 20.85
CA GLU A 121 -16.78 12.28 21.45
C GLU A 121 -16.72 13.61 20.69
N ASN A 122 -17.45 13.76 19.57
CA ASN A 122 -17.43 14.93 18.67
C ASN A 122 -16.05 15.23 18.05
N ILE A 123 -15.18 14.22 17.92
CA ILE A 123 -13.87 14.36 17.27
C ILE A 123 -14.01 14.24 15.75
N LEU A 124 -14.88 13.34 15.29
CA LEU A 124 -15.27 13.26 13.88
C LEU A 124 -16.59 14.04 13.67
N PRO A 125 -16.70 14.87 12.63
CA PRO A 125 -17.78 15.84 12.47
C PRO A 125 -19.05 15.23 11.85
N PHE A 126 -19.41 14.01 12.23
CA PHE A 126 -20.57 13.31 11.67
C PHE A 126 -21.72 13.25 12.66
N HIS A 127 -22.95 13.35 12.18
CA HIS A 127 -24.11 13.10 13.03
C HIS A 127 -24.24 11.59 13.29
N MET A 128 -24.29 11.20 14.56
CA MET A 128 -24.38 9.79 14.97
C MET A 128 -25.51 9.04 14.27
N LYS A 129 -26.71 9.64 14.20
CA LYS A 129 -27.88 9.02 13.56
C LYS A 129 -27.66 8.72 12.08
N GLU A 130 -26.99 9.61 11.36
CA GLU A 130 -26.68 9.44 9.93
C GLU A 130 -25.61 8.37 9.73
N PHE A 131 -24.56 8.38 10.56
CA PHE A 131 -23.52 7.37 10.54
C PHE A 131 -24.08 5.96 10.79
N GLU A 132 -24.92 5.80 11.82
CA GLU A 132 -25.51 4.49 12.15
C GLU A 132 -26.46 3.98 11.07
N LYS A 133 -27.25 4.88 10.47
CA LYS A 133 -28.11 4.55 9.33
C LYS A 133 -27.26 4.05 8.15
N ALA A 134 -26.27 4.83 7.73
CA ALA A 134 -25.40 4.48 6.60
C ALA A 134 -24.60 3.20 6.88
N MET A 135 -24.13 3.01 8.11
CA MET A 135 -23.41 1.80 8.52
C MET A 135 -24.32 0.56 8.45
N LYS A 136 -25.56 0.66 8.91
CA LYS A 136 -26.52 -0.45 8.87
C LYS A 136 -26.87 -0.85 7.44
N GLU A 137 -27.11 0.13 6.57
CA GLU A 137 -27.32 -0.10 5.13
C GLU A 137 -26.10 -0.79 4.51
N TRP A 138 -24.89 -0.29 4.78
CA TRP A 138 -23.65 -0.87 4.28
C TRP A 138 -23.40 -2.30 4.80
N GLN A 139 -23.77 -2.58 6.04
CA GLN A 139 -23.67 -3.90 6.66
C GLN A 139 -24.63 -4.92 6.04
N VAL A 140 -25.86 -4.52 5.69
CA VAL A 140 -26.85 -5.40 5.04
C VAL A 140 -26.33 -5.90 3.70
N ASP A 141 -25.65 -5.04 2.94
CA ASP A 141 -25.05 -5.39 1.65
C ASP A 141 -23.74 -6.21 1.78
N GLY A 142 -23.28 -6.50 2.99
CA GLY A 142 -22.05 -7.25 3.24
C GLY A 142 -20.77 -6.42 3.14
N TYR A 143 -20.85 -5.12 3.39
CA TYR A 143 -19.74 -4.17 3.32
C TYR A 143 -19.03 -4.10 1.94
N PRO A 144 -19.76 -3.90 0.83
CA PRO A 144 -19.13 -3.76 -0.48
C PRO A 144 -18.16 -2.57 -0.50
N ALA A 145 -17.11 -2.65 -1.32
CA ALA A 145 -16.19 -1.55 -1.50
C ALA A 145 -16.92 -0.27 -1.96
N LYS A 146 -16.47 0.89 -1.48
CA LYS A 146 -17.06 2.20 -1.81
C LYS A 146 -16.10 3.01 -2.67
N HIS A 147 -16.66 3.75 -3.63
CA HIS A 147 -15.94 4.85 -4.29
C HIS A 147 -15.86 6.07 -3.37
N HIS A 148 -14.98 7.02 -3.69
CA HIS A 148 -14.96 8.31 -3.00
C HIS A 148 -16.23 9.10 -3.32
N SER A 149 -16.65 9.95 -2.38
CA SER A 149 -17.73 10.91 -2.63
C SER A 149 -17.35 11.92 -3.70
N ASP A 150 -18.35 12.56 -4.33
CA ASP A 150 -18.11 13.63 -5.31
C ASP A 150 -17.36 14.80 -4.69
N VAL A 151 -17.71 15.15 -3.44
CA VAL A 151 -17.01 16.19 -2.66
C VAL A 151 -15.54 15.81 -2.49
N PHE A 152 -15.23 14.59 -2.06
CA PHE A 152 -13.84 14.15 -1.88
C PHE A 152 -13.07 14.17 -3.20
N ARG A 153 -13.69 13.70 -4.29
CA ARG A 153 -13.06 13.70 -5.63
C ARG A 153 -12.75 15.12 -6.12
N ALA A 154 -13.72 16.02 -6.02
CA ALA A 154 -13.56 17.41 -6.44
C ALA A 154 -12.53 18.16 -5.58
N THR A 155 -12.47 17.88 -4.27
CA THR A 155 -11.59 18.60 -3.34
C THR A 155 -10.15 18.07 -3.34
N TYR A 156 -9.96 16.75 -3.42
CA TYR A 156 -8.65 16.13 -3.18
C TYR A 156 -8.06 15.39 -4.38
N ASN A 157 -8.82 15.21 -5.46
CA ASN A 157 -8.40 14.48 -6.66
C ASN A 157 -7.60 13.18 -6.34
N PRO A 158 -8.20 12.22 -5.60
CA PRO A 158 -7.48 11.08 -5.07
C PRO A 158 -6.91 10.20 -6.18
N ALA A 159 -5.58 10.15 -6.26
CA ALA A 159 -4.85 9.42 -7.27
C ALA A 159 -3.83 8.48 -6.62
N TYR A 160 -4.29 7.29 -6.21
CA TYR A 160 -3.45 6.35 -5.48
C TYR A 160 -3.80 4.90 -5.79
N ARG A 161 -2.92 4.00 -5.35
CA ARG A 161 -3.12 2.55 -5.34
C ARG A 161 -2.91 1.99 -3.93
N VAL A 162 -3.72 1.01 -3.55
CA VAL A 162 -3.62 0.36 -2.23
C VAL A 162 -2.58 -0.75 -2.34
N ILE A 163 -1.43 -0.57 -1.69
CA ILE A 163 -0.27 -1.48 -1.75
C ILE A 163 -0.06 -2.11 -0.37
N ALA A 164 0.26 -3.40 -0.33
CA ALA A 164 0.58 -4.09 0.91
C ALA A 164 1.90 -3.56 1.51
N ASN A 165 1.93 -3.32 2.82
CA ASN A 165 3.04 -2.69 3.54
C ASN A 165 4.36 -3.46 3.42
N LYS A 166 4.29 -4.79 3.24
CA LYS A 166 5.46 -5.64 2.95
C LYS A 166 6.23 -5.20 1.68
N TYR A 167 5.56 -4.54 0.74
CA TYR A 167 6.15 -3.99 -0.47
C TYR A 167 6.50 -2.50 -0.32
N VAL A 168 5.68 -1.74 0.44
CA VAL A 168 5.85 -0.29 0.64
C VAL A 168 7.24 0.04 1.20
N LYS A 169 7.77 -0.79 2.13
CA LYS A 169 9.11 -0.61 2.71
C LYS A 169 10.25 -0.65 1.68
N PHE A 170 10.01 -1.20 0.49
CA PHE A 170 11.00 -1.35 -0.58
C PHE A 170 10.77 -0.40 -1.77
N LEU A 171 9.79 0.51 -1.73
CA LEU A 171 9.53 1.44 -2.84
C LEU A 171 10.76 2.25 -3.28
N PRO A 172 11.63 2.78 -2.37
CA PRO A 172 12.85 3.45 -2.80
C PRO A 172 13.83 2.53 -3.55
N THR A 173 13.90 1.26 -3.15
CA THR A 173 14.71 0.24 -3.83
C THR A 173 14.17 -0.05 -5.23
N PHE A 174 12.87 -0.28 -5.36
CA PHE A 174 12.21 -0.46 -6.66
C PHE A 174 12.44 0.74 -7.60
N ALA A 175 12.27 1.97 -7.10
CA ALA A 175 12.51 3.17 -7.88
C ALA A 175 13.97 3.33 -8.32
N THR A 176 14.93 2.91 -7.48
CA THR A 176 16.35 2.93 -7.83
C THR A 176 16.66 1.91 -8.93
N ILE A 177 16.16 0.68 -8.80
CA ILE A 177 16.31 -0.37 -9.81
C ILE A 177 15.70 0.08 -11.14
N ASP A 178 14.47 0.59 -11.12
CA ASP A 178 13.78 1.06 -12.33
C ASP A 178 14.58 2.15 -13.05
N LYS A 179 15.17 3.12 -12.32
CA LYS A 179 16.06 4.12 -12.91
C LYS A 179 17.32 3.51 -13.52
N MET A 180 17.94 2.53 -12.86
CA MET A 180 19.15 1.90 -13.38
C MET A 180 18.85 1.10 -14.66
N LEU A 181 17.72 0.41 -14.72
CA LEU A 181 17.30 -0.39 -15.87
C LEU A 181 16.97 0.45 -17.12
N GLN A 182 16.68 1.75 -16.97
CA GLN A 182 16.57 2.66 -18.12
C GLN A 182 17.88 2.76 -18.93
N ASN A 183 19.03 2.43 -18.31
CA ASN A 183 20.34 2.46 -18.95
C ASN A 183 20.82 1.07 -19.43
N GLY A 184 19.92 0.07 -19.46
CA GLY A 184 20.22 -1.31 -19.85
C GLY A 184 20.36 -2.27 -18.66
N SER A 185 20.75 -3.51 -18.94
CA SER A 185 20.85 -4.60 -17.95
C SER A 185 21.84 -4.26 -16.82
N GLN A 186 21.51 -4.68 -15.60
CA GLN A 186 22.24 -4.30 -14.38
C GLN A 186 22.55 -5.52 -13.51
N LYS A 187 23.65 -5.45 -12.75
CA LYS A 187 23.99 -6.42 -11.70
C LYS A 187 24.00 -5.71 -10.36
N ILE A 188 23.21 -6.20 -9.42
CA ILE A 188 23.12 -5.64 -8.07
C ILE A 188 23.48 -6.72 -7.06
N VAL A 189 24.35 -6.39 -6.12
CA VAL A 189 24.67 -7.26 -4.97
C VAL A 189 23.75 -6.84 -3.82
N ILE A 190 23.05 -7.82 -3.26
CA ILE A 190 22.17 -7.64 -2.11
C ILE A 190 22.75 -8.41 -0.95
N GLU A 191 23.08 -7.68 0.11
CA GLU A 191 23.41 -8.26 1.40
C GLU A 191 22.10 -8.62 2.12
N SER A 192 21.90 -9.92 2.41
CA SER A 192 20.68 -10.41 3.05
C SER A 192 21.01 -10.86 4.48
N ASP A 193 20.32 -10.26 5.46
CA ASP A 193 20.27 -10.77 6.82
C ASP A 193 19.14 -11.83 6.89
N SER A 194 19.52 -13.10 6.95
CA SER A 194 18.63 -14.25 6.77
C SER A 194 17.68 -14.51 7.95
N THR A 195 16.73 -13.60 8.22
CA THR A 195 15.74 -13.79 9.30
C THR A 195 14.29 -13.65 8.81
N ASN A 196 13.66 -14.81 8.57
CA ASN A 196 12.22 -15.12 8.55
C ASN A 196 11.20 -14.34 7.69
N ASP A 197 11.55 -13.25 7.02
CA ASP A 197 10.73 -12.64 5.97
C ASP A 197 11.12 -13.15 4.58
N LYS A 198 10.21 -13.09 3.59
CA LYS A 198 10.60 -13.18 2.18
C LYS A 198 11.75 -12.20 1.97
N THR A 199 12.91 -12.69 1.55
CA THR A 199 14.08 -11.84 1.40
C THR A 199 13.84 -10.84 0.28
N LEU A 200 14.51 -9.68 0.32
CA LEU A 200 14.40 -8.68 -0.75
C LEU A 200 14.67 -9.32 -2.12
N SER A 201 15.58 -10.29 -2.21
CA SER A 201 15.87 -11.00 -3.45
C SER A 201 14.67 -11.80 -3.99
N GLU A 202 13.95 -12.53 -3.15
CA GLU A 202 12.72 -13.24 -3.55
C GLU A 202 11.59 -12.29 -3.98
N ILE A 203 11.53 -11.10 -3.35
CA ILE A 203 10.60 -10.06 -3.77
C ILE A 203 10.99 -9.54 -5.14
N LEU A 204 12.27 -9.27 -5.41
CA LEU A 204 12.71 -8.75 -6.69
C LEU A 204 12.47 -9.75 -7.84
N GLU A 205 12.68 -11.05 -7.62
CA GLU A 205 12.33 -12.11 -8.60
C GLU A 205 10.82 -12.17 -8.91
N GLU A 206 9.95 -11.69 -8.01
CA GLU A 206 8.50 -11.61 -8.26
C GLU A 206 8.15 -10.45 -9.21
N PHE A 207 8.98 -9.40 -9.26
CA PHE A 207 8.65 -8.15 -9.96
C PHE A 207 9.52 -7.86 -11.18
N TYR A 208 10.72 -8.42 -11.26
CA TYR A 208 11.67 -8.20 -12.34
C TYR A 208 12.03 -9.48 -13.07
N ASP A 209 12.38 -9.34 -14.34
CA ASP A 209 13.06 -10.41 -15.07
C ASP A 209 14.53 -10.40 -14.64
N CYS A 210 14.86 -11.28 -13.70
CA CYS A 210 16.20 -11.32 -13.13
C CYS A 210 16.61 -12.74 -12.73
N LYS A 211 17.93 -12.98 -12.68
CA LYS A 211 18.54 -14.20 -12.19
C LYS A 211 19.24 -13.96 -10.86
N ARG A 212 19.02 -14.87 -9.92
CA ARG A 212 19.61 -14.84 -8.58
C ARG A 212 20.77 -15.83 -8.48
N PHE A 213 21.90 -15.37 -7.96
CA PHE A 213 23.09 -16.18 -7.70
C PHE A 213 23.52 -16.02 -6.25
N HIS A 214 23.86 -17.12 -5.59
CA HIS A 214 24.40 -17.10 -4.23
C HIS A 214 25.92 -16.96 -4.29
N ILE A 215 26.47 -16.05 -3.47
CA ILE A 215 27.92 -15.96 -3.27
C ILE A 215 28.29 -16.89 -2.12
N GLU A 216 29.01 -17.97 -2.43
CA GLU A 216 29.62 -18.81 -1.40
C GLU A 216 31.01 -18.27 -1.06
N TYR A 217 31.17 -17.79 0.17
CA TYR A 217 32.47 -17.41 0.69
C TYR A 217 33.25 -18.64 1.17
N SER A 218 34.48 -18.81 0.68
CA SER A 218 35.42 -19.79 1.21
C SER A 218 35.69 -19.52 2.70
N SER A 219 35.42 -20.52 3.54
CA SER A 219 35.48 -20.48 5.01
C SER A 219 36.86 -20.16 5.60
N SER A 220 37.91 -20.05 4.79
CA SER A 220 39.27 -19.68 5.18
C SER A 220 39.53 -18.17 5.37
N SER A 221 38.51 -17.30 5.24
CA SER A 221 38.73 -15.84 5.19
C SER A 221 37.74 -14.96 5.97
N LEU A 222 36.89 -15.53 6.84
CA LEU A 222 35.84 -14.77 7.55
C LEU A 222 36.06 -14.78 9.08
N ASN A 223 35.99 -13.60 9.70
CA ASN A 223 35.89 -13.45 11.16
C ASN A 223 34.53 -13.99 11.66
N GLU A 224 34.42 -14.40 12.93
CA GLU A 224 33.17 -14.94 13.53
C GLU A 224 31.93 -14.04 13.35
N LYS A 225 32.10 -12.72 13.11
CA LYS A 225 31.02 -11.77 12.80
C LYS A 225 30.48 -11.83 11.36
N GLN A 226 31.14 -12.52 10.44
CA GLN A 226 30.78 -12.62 9.02
C GLN A 226 30.11 -13.95 8.65
N GLN A 227 30.06 -14.92 9.56
CA GLN A 227 29.51 -16.26 9.27
C GLN A 227 28.00 -16.30 8.99
N ASN A 228 27.26 -15.23 9.31
CA ASN A 228 25.80 -15.16 9.12
C ASN A 228 25.35 -14.23 7.98
N LYS A 229 26.27 -13.62 7.23
CA LYS A 229 25.92 -12.74 6.11
C LYS A 229 25.93 -13.54 4.81
N GLN A 230 24.75 -13.69 4.21
CA GLN A 230 24.62 -14.27 2.87
C GLN A 230 24.48 -13.14 1.86
N GLU A 231 25.40 -13.10 0.90
CA GLU A 231 25.30 -12.18 -0.22
C GLU A 231 24.69 -12.88 -1.43
N VAL A 232 23.80 -12.16 -2.10
CA VAL A 232 23.08 -12.63 -3.28
C VAL A 232 23.27 -11.63 -4.40
N ILE A 233 23.73 -12.10 -5.56
CA ILE A 233 23.80 -11.28 -6.78
C ILE A 233 22.49 -11.45 -7.53
N ILE A 234 21.90 -10.33 -7.94
CA ILE A 234 20.78 -10.30 -8.86
C ILE A 234 21.22 -9.64 -10.16
N GLU A 235 21.11 -10.39 -11.25
CA GLU A 235 21.33 -9.92 -12.61
C GLU A 235 19.98 -9.66 -13.27
N PHE A 236 19.67 -8.39 -13.52
CA PHE A 236 18.47 -7.94 -14.20
C PHE A 236 18.70 -7.98 -15.71
N ILE A 237 17.77 -8.60 -16.44
CA ILE A 237 17.89 -8.90 -17.87
C ILE A 237 17.24 -7.78 -18.69
#